data_AF-A0A8H3D206-F1
#
_entry.id   AF-A0A8H3D206-F1
#
_cell.length_a   1.000
_cell.length_b   1.000
_cell.length_c   1.000
_cell.angle_alpha   90.00
_cell.angle_beta   90.00
_cell.angle_gamma   90.00
#
_symmetry.space_group_name_H-M   'P 1'
#
loop_
_entity.id
_entity.type
_entity.pdbx_description
1 polymer ?
#
loop_
_entity_poly.entity_id
_entity_poly.type
_entity_poly.pdbx_seq_one_letter_code
_entity_poly.pdbx_strand_id
1 'polypeptide(L)'
;MWIKGGDAVWGTPAPFASETEPTPTANDTRLDTESAPVYGAPDDPPGIAPEDSHARFFNFRASPPADHVLSGPGIPGNLSAEQAGNWLLGNVEEKWQKMMAMNYSYGIERDPDRLAKNDDDHTKFSNPLEVKLPNAPRSYWYAASEFEHEGSDGSTRDEECAADMGETGCVTQRTPLDLPLSRRNMIDVAVHNDTGVPKVKSGVKIGEGDGTVALLSLGAMCVEGWKSGSKWNPHGIKVITQEMAHEPEPFDPRGGQTTSDHIDILGSEALNMAILRIAAGRGEDVEERFVSRIQDYAKKIRWD
;
A
#
# COMPACT_ATOMS: atom_id res chain seq x y z
N MET A 1 0.38 5.95 4.04
CA MET A 1 0.51 4.50 3.76
C MET A 1 1.70 4.33 2.82
N TRP A 2 2.61 3.39 3.11
CA TRP A 2 3.78 3.10 2.27
C TRP A 2 3.63 1.73 1.60
N ILE A 3 4.30 1.53 0.47
CA ILE A 3 4.25 0.29 -0.32
C ILE A 3 5.07 -0.78 0.39
N LYS A 4 4.41 -1.78 0.97
CA LYS A 4 5.06 -2.89 1.71
C LYS A 4 5.12 -4.15 0.85
N GLY A 5 6.17 -4.95 1.04
CA GLY A 5 6.41 -6.21 0.34
C GLY A 5 7.00 -6.05 -1.07
N GLY A 6 7.12 -4.82 -1.57
CA GLY A 6 7.73 -4.51 -2.87
C GLY A 6 7.18 -5.38 -4.00
N ASP A 7 8.06 -5.76 -4.91
CA ASP A 7 7.67 -6.50 -6.11
C ASP A 7 7.19 -7.94 -5.80
N ALA A 8 7.48 -8.47 -4.60
CA ALA A 8 6.99 -9.78 -4.19
C ALA A 8 5.47 -9.83 -3.99
N VAL A 9 4.89 -8.73 -3.52
CA VAL A 9 3.44 -8.59 -3.28
C VAL A 9 2.74 -7.94 -4.46
N TRP A 10 3.35 -6.90 -5.04
CA TRP A 10 2.73 -6.09 -6.09
C TRP A 10 3.08 -6.54 -7.52
N GLY A 11 3.89 -7.59 -7.64
CA GLY A 11 4.29 -8.16 -8.92
C GLY A 11 5.48 -7.46 -9.56
N THR A 12 5.99 -8.08 -10.61
CA THR A 12 7.14 -7.63 -11.39
C THR A 12 6.66 -7.19 -12.77
N PRO A 13 6.88 -5.95 -13.21
CA PRO A 13 6.51 -5.54 -14.55
C PRO A 13 7.32 -6.32 -15.59
N ALA A 14 6.72 -6.62 -16.75
CA ALA A 14 7.46 -7.23 -17.84
C ALA A 14 8.60 -6.30 -18.30
N PRO A 15 9.80 -6.83 -18.60
CA PRO A 15 10.85 -6.06 -19.24
C PRO A 15 10.32 -5.55 -20.58
N PHE A 16 10.68 -4.32 -20.92
CA PHE A 16 10.29 -3.78 -22.22
C PHE A 16 10.92 -4.65 -23.32
N ALA A 17 10.20 -4.84 -24.42
CA ALA A 17 10.82 -5.25 -25.67
C ALA A 17 11.67 -4.08 -26.18
N SER A 18 12.78 -3.77 -25.51
CA SER A 18 13.84 -2.99 -26.10
C SER A 18 14.51 -3.91 -27.12
N GLU A 19 14.78 -3.43 -28.33
CA GLU A 19 15.58 -4.13 -29.35
C GLU A 19 17.04 -4.42 -28.91
N THR A 20 17.33 -4.28 -27.62
CA THR A 20 18.59 -4.63 -26.97
C THR A 20 18.23 -5.34 -25.67
N GLU A 21 18.57 -6.63 -25.60
CA GLU A 21 18.47 -7.40 -24.37
C GLU A 21 19.22 -6.69 -23.24
N PRO A 22 18.69 -6.65 -22.01
CA PRO A 22 19.44 -6.10 -20.89
C PRO A 22 20.60 -7.04 -20.54
N THR A 23 21.82 -6.54 -20.67
CA THR A 23 23.01 -7.17 -20.10
C THR A 23 22.76 -7.38 -18.59
N PRO A 24 22.83 -8.62 -18.07
CA PRO A 24 22.62 -8.86 -16.66
C PRO A 24 23.69 -8.11 -15.85
N THR A 25 23.26 -7.27 -14.92
CA THR A 25 24.14 -6.72 -13.90
C THR A 25 24.70 -7.88 -13.09
N ALA A 26 25.98 -8.18 -13.31
CA ALA A 26 26.73 -9.17 -12.58
C ALA A 26 26.80 -8.78 -11.10
N ASN A 27 25.93 -9.39 -10.29
CA ASN A 27 26.18 -9.72 -8.88
C ASN A 27 25.04 -10.55 -8.23
N ASP A 28 24.21 -11.23 -9.01
CA ASP A 28 23.25 -12.18 -8.47
C ASP A 28 23.78 -13.60 -8.74
N THR A 29 24.49 -14.17 -7.77
CA THR A 29 24.75 -15.61 -7.74
C THR A 29 23.43 -16.32 -7.40
N ARG A 30 22.54 -16.37 -8.39
CA ARG A 30 21.26 -17.05 -8.31
C ARG A 30 21.48 -18.51 -8.74
N LEU A 31 21.29 -19.44 -7.80
CA LEU A 31 21.29 -20.87 -8.07
C LEU A 31 20.22 -21.22 -9.13
N ASP A 32 20.61 -22.04 -10.11
CA ASP A 32 19.89 -22.44 -11.33
C ASP A 32 18.57 -23.25 -11.12
N THR A 33 17.67 -22.81 -10.24
CA THR A 33 16.41 -23.54 -9.95
C THR A 33 15.15 -22.69 -9.90
N GLU A 34 15.18 -21.43 -10.38
CA GLU A 34 13.97 -20.61 -10.41
C GLU A 34 13.27 -20.69 -11.78
N SER A 35 12.00 -21.09 -11.76
CA SER A 35 11.09 -21.00 -12.91
C SER A 35 11.07 -19.57 -13.46
N ALA A 36 10.90 -19.42 -14.78
CA ALA A 36 10.88 -18.12 -15.46
C ALA A 36 10.06 -17.06 -14.69
N PRO A 37 10.55 -15.80 -14.62
CA PRO A 37 9.87 -14.75 -13.87
C PRO A 37 8.45 -14.54 -14.41
N VAL A 38 7.46 -14.76 -13.54
CA VAL A 38 6.07 -14.41 -13.85
C VAL A 38 5.97 -12.90 -13.83
N TYR A 39 5.70 -12.32 -15.00
CA TYR A 39 5.48 -10.89 -15.16
C TYR A 39 4.00 -10.55 -14.99
N GLY A 40 3.72 -9.42 -14.34
CA GLY A 40 2.37 -8.95 -14.01
C GLY A 40 2.13 -8.88 -12.50
N ALA A 41 1.03 -8.24 -12.13
CA ALA A 41 0.56 -8.16 -10.76
C ALA A 41 -0.37 -9.34 -10.43
N PRO A 42 -0.41 -9.78 -9.16
CA PRO A 42 -1.31 -10.87 -8.74
C PRO A 42 -2.79 -10.62 -9.04
N ASP A 43 -3.22 -9.35 -8.95
CA ASP A 43 -4.58 -8.85 -9.15
C ASP A 43 -4.89 -8.42 -10.60
N ASP A 44 -3.97 -8.68 -11.53
CA ASP A 44 -4.22 -8.38 -12.94
C ASP A 44 -5.40 -9.20 -13.52
N PRO A 45 -6.32 -8.55 -14.25
CA PRO A 45 -7.37 -9.23 -14.99
C PRO A 45 -6.81 -10.22 -16.04
N PRO A 46 -7.53 -11.33 -16.33
CA PRO A 46 -7.07 -12.30 -17.30
C PRO A 46 -6.99 -11.68 -18.71
N GLY A 47 -5.86 -11.90 -19.40
CA GLY A 47 -5.65 -11.43 -20.79
C GLY A 47 -5.25 -9.97 -20.93
N ILE A 48 -4.86 -9.30 -19.83
CA ILE A 48 -4.33 -7.94 -19.86
C ILE A 48 -2.98 -7.89 -20.59
N ALA A 49 -2.73 -6.81 -21.31
CA ALA A 49 -1.43 -6.56 -21.90
C ALA A 49 -0.41 -6.16 -20.81
N PRO A 50 0.87 -6.53 -20.92
CA PRO A 50 1.88 -6.21 -19.90
C PRO A 50 2.02 -4.70 -19.61
N GLU A 51 1.68 -3.85 -20.58
CA GLU A 51 1.66 -2.40 -20.44
C GLU A 51 0.57 -1.87 -19.52
N ASP A 52 -0.57 -2.55 -19.47
CA ASP A 52 -1.74 -2.14 -18.71
C ASP A 52 -1.75 -2.75 -17.30
N SER A 53 -0.90 -3.74 -17.04
CA SER A 53 -0.68 -4.36 -15.73
C SER A 53 -0.56 -3.38 -14.56
N HIS A 54 -1.10 -3.77 -13.40
CA HIS A 54 -0.94 -3.08 -12.13
C HIS A 54 0.50 -3.14 -11.57
N ALA A 55 1.35 -4.06 -12.06
CA ALA A 55 2.75 -4.15 -11.62
C ALA A 55 3.58 -2.93 -12.04
N ARG A 56 3.10 -2.16 -13.03
CA ARG A 56 3.64 -0.85 -13.40
C ARG A 56 3.04 0.23 -12.50
N PHE A 57 3.67 0.40 -11.34
CA PHE A 57 3.18 1.25 -10.25
C PHE A 57 3.20 2.74 -10.62
N PHE A 58 4.32 3.25 -11.15
CA PHE A 58 4.39 4.61 -11.73
C PHE A 58 4.70 4.56 -13.22
N ASN A 59 3.94 5.34 -14.00
CA ASN A 59 4.12 5.48 -15.44
C ASN A 59 4.43 6.95 -15.74
N PHE A 60 5.61 7.20 -16.29
CA PHE A 60 6.01 8.55 -16.68
C PHE A 60 5.80 8.73 -18.17
N ARG A 61 5.08 9.79 -18.54
CA ARG A 61 5.04 10.24 -19.93
C ARG A 61 6.34 11.01 -20.21
N ALA A 62 7.01 10.66 -21.29
CA ALA A 62 7.96 11.59 -21.89
C ALA A 62 7.15 12.79 -22.39
N SER A 63 7.07 13.86 -21.61
CA SER A 63 6.52 15.11 -22.13
C SER A 63 7.27 15.46 -23.41
N PRO A 64 6.59 15.92 -24.49
CA PRO A 64 7.32 16.66 -25.52
C PRO A 64 8.07 17.78 -24.79
N PRO A 65 9.36 18.01 -25.10
CA PRO A 65 10.14 18.96 -24.34
C PRO A 65 9.42 20.30 -24.43
N ALA A 66 8.87 20.78 -23.32
CA ALA A 66 8.87 22.21 -23.13
C ALA A 66 10.34 22.62 -23.22
N ASP A 67 10.69 23.72 -23.88
CA ASP A 67 12.08 24.12 -24.18
C ASP A 67 12.98 24.29 -22.92
N HIS A 68 12.43 24.06 -21.73
CA HIS A 68 13.08 24.11 -20.41
C HIS A 68 13.16 22.73 -19.73
N VAL A 69 12.47 21.71 -20.25
CA VAL A 69 12.51 20.33 -19.80
C VAL A 69 13.40 19.57 -20.78
N LEU A 70 14.70 19.88 -20.71
CA LEU A 70 15.71 18.96 -21.21
C LEU A 70 15.43 17.62 -20.53
N SER A 71 15.30 16.57 -21.34
CA SER A 71 15.38 15.16 -20.92
C SER A 71 16.75 14.92 -20.27
N GLY A 72 16.92 15.42 -19.04
CA GLY A 72 18.09 15.18 -18.24
C GLY A 72 18.10 13.73 -17.76
N PRO A 73 19.27 13.19 -17.36
CA PRO A 73 19.35 11.87 -16.78
C PRO A 73 18.42 11.81 -15.56
N GLY A 74 17.52 10.84 -15.51
CA GLY A 74 16.67 10.62 -14.33
C GLY A 74 15.18 10.97 -14.45
N ILE A 75 14.58 10.93 -15.65
CA ILE A 75 13.17 10.50 -15.71
C ILE A 75 13.23 8.97 -15.71
N PRO A 76 12.88 8.29 -14.61
CA PRO A 76 12.80 6.85 -14.64
C PRO A 76 11.78 6.46 -15.71
N GLY A 77 12.01 5.34 -16.40
CA GLY A 77 10.95 4.70 -17.14
C GLY A 77 9.80 4.27 -16.21
N ASN A 78 8.98 3.36 -16.68
CA ASN A 78 7.93 2.82 -15.82
C ASN A 78 8.56 2.09 -14.63
N LEU A 79 8.08 2.37 -13.42
CA LEU A 79 8.63 1.84 -12.18
C LEU A 79 7.78 0.71 -11.63
N SER A 80 8.44 -0.33 -11.13
CA SER A 80 7.83 -1.33 -10.24
C SER A 80 7.50 -0.73 -8.87
N ALA A 81 6.83 -1.50 -8.02
CA ALA A 81 6.44 -1.07 -6.68
C ALA A 81 7.67 -0.74 -5.81
N GLU A 82 8.71 -1.57 -5.86
CA GLU A 82 9.98 -1.34 -5.14
C GLU A 82 10.73 -0.11 -5.70
N GLN A 83 10.82 -0.02 -7.02
CA GLN A 83 11.48 1.12 -7.68
C GLN A 83 10.75 2.44 -7.42
N ALA A 84 9.41 2.42 -7.40
CA ALA A 84 8.58 3.57 -7.07
C ALA A 84 8.83 4.05 -5.63
N GLY A 85 8.89 3.12 -4.67
CA GLY A 85 9.24 3.44 -3.28
C GLY A 85 10.62 4.10 -3.16
N ASN A 86 11.64 3.50 -3.80
CA ASN A 86 13.00 4.05 -3.80
C ASN A 86 13.08 5.42 -4.47
N TRP A 87 12.37 5.59 -5.59
CA TRP A 87 12.30 6.87 -6.29
C TRP A 87 11.62 7.95 -5.42
N LEU A 88 10.53 7.62 -4.73
CA LEU A 88 9.88 8.55 -3.79
C LEU A 88 10.85 8.95 -2.67
N LEU A 89 11.52 7.99 -2.03
CA LEU A 89 12.51 8.29 -0.99
C LEU A 89 13.67 9.15 -1.51
N GLY A 90 14.09 8.96 -2.76
CA GLY A 90 15.14 9.79 -3.37
C GLY A 90 14.71 11.23 -3.71
N ASN A 91 13.40 11.50 -3.81
CA ASN A 91 12.85 12.81 -4.19
C ASN A 91 12.21 13.59 -3.03
N VAL A 92 12.13 13.01 -1.83
CA VAL A 92 11.64 13.66 -0.61
C VAL A 92 12.80 14.21 0.22
N GLU A 93 12.49 15.14 1.12
CA GLU A 93 13.47 15.77 2.01
C GLU A 93 14.18 14.75 2.90
N GLU A 94 15.46 15.01 3.21
CA GLU A 94 16.30 14.13 4.04
C GLU A 94 15.66 13.83 5.42
N LYS A 95 14.95 14.80 6.00
CA LYS A 95 14.22 14.62 7.26
C LYS A 95 13.17 13.51 7.14
N TRP A 96 12.44 13.46 6.04
CA TRP A 96 11.45 12.41 5.79
C TRP A 96 12.13 11.06 5.55
N GLN A 97 13.22 11.03 4.79
CA GLN A 97 14.00 9.81 4.56
C GLN A 97 14.49 9.20 5.89
N LYS A 98 15.05 10.03 6.78
CA LYS A 98 15.49 9.62 8.12
C LYS A 98 14.33 9.12 8.96
N MET A 99 13.21 9.84 8.98
CA MET A 99 12.02 9.42 9.72
C MET A 99 11.53 8.05 9.24
N MET A 100 11.45 7.85 7.93
CA MET A 100 11.06 6.56 7.34
C MET A 100 12.03 5.45 7.73
N ALA A 101 13.34 5.68 7.61
CA ALA A 101 14.37 4.69 7.91
C ALA A 101 14.45 4.31 9.40
N MET A 102 14.14 5.25 10.31
CA MET A 102 14.19 5.01 11.75
C MET A 102 12.95 4.33 12.30
N ASN A 103 11.78 4.48 11.65
CA ASN A 103 10.51 4.07 12.24
C ASN A 103 9.79 2.96 11.48
N TYR A 104 10.12 2.70 10.21
CA TYR A 104 9.33 1.83 9.35
C TYR A 104 10.17 0.83 8.56
N SER A 105 9.59 -0.37 8.36
CA SER A 105 10.03 -1.32 7.35
C SER A 105 8.97 -1.55 6.27
N TYR A 106 9.44 -2.02 5.12
CA TYR A 106 8.62 -2.19 3.91
C TYR A 106 9.00 -3.41 3.07
N GLY A 107 9.89 -4.27 3.57
CA GLY A 107 10.25 -5.52 2.92
C GLY A 107 9.27 -6.64 3.27
N ILE A 108 9.73 -7.86 2.98
CA ILE A 108 9.09 -9.11 3.34
C ILE A 108 10.17 -10.01 3.94
N GLU A 109 9.96 -10.50 5.16
CA GLU A 109 10.89 -11.40 5.82
C GLU A 109 10.37 -12.83 5.70
N ARG A 110 11.26 -13.73 5.25
CA ARG A 110 10.92 -15.12 4.90
C ARG A 110 11.58 -16.12 5.83
N ASP A 111 12.64 -15.70 6.53
CA ASP A 111 13.37 -16.52 7.46
C ASP A 111 12.66 -16.54 8.82
N PRO A 112 12.20 -17.72 9.32
CA PRO A 112 11.50 -17.81 10.60
C PRO A 112 12.34 -17.35 11.80
N ASP A 113 13.67 -17.49 11.72
CA ASP A 113 14.58 -17.08 12.79
C ASP A 113 14.75 -15.55 12.82
N ARG A 114 14.76 -14.89 11.65
CA ARG A 114 14.75 -13.43 11.57
C ARG A 114 13.40 -12.85 11.98
N LEU A 115 12.30 -13.48 11.56
CA LEU A 115 10.97 -13.11 12.02
C LEU A 115 10.89 -13.14 13.56
N ALA A 116 11.52 -14.12 14.22
CA ALA A 116 11.57 -14.16 15.69
C ALA A 116 12.33 -12.99 16.31
N LYS A 117 13.39 -12.53 15.65
CA LYS A 117 14.18 -11.38 16.12
C LYS A 117 13.45 -10.06 15.88
N ASN A 118 12.67 -9.99 14.80
CA ASN A 118 11.88 -8.80 14.46
C ASN A 118 10.77 -8.54 15.47
N ASP A 119 10.34 -9.55 16.24
CA ASP A 119 9.34 -9.40 17.30
C ASP A 119 9.79 -8.41 18.40
N ASP A 120 11.10 -8.18 18.56
CA ASP A 120 11.68 -7.21 19.50
C ASP A 120 12.07 -5.86 18.84
N ASP A 121 11.85 -5.69 17.53
CA ASP A 121 12.22 -4.49 16.78
C ASP A 121 10.99 -3.63 16.45
N HIS A 122 10.85 -2.53 17.18
CA HIS A 122 9.76 -1.55 17.01
C HIS A 122 9.60 -1.03 15.57
N THR A 123 10.67 -0.98 14.77
CA THR A 123 10.60 -0.50 13.38
C THR A 123 9.79 -1.43 12.47
N LYS A 124 9.62 -2.69 12.90
CA LYS A 124 8.96 -3.76 12.14
C LYS A 124 7.49 -3.90 12.48
N PHE A 125 7.04 -3.40 13.62
CA PHE A 125 5.69 -3.67 14.15
C PHE A 125 4.56 -3.22 13.23
N SER A 126 4.77 -2.17 12.44
CA SER A 126 3.77 -1.74 11.47
C SER A 126 3.68 -2.67 10.24
N ASN A 127 4.70 -3.47 9.95
CA ASN A 127 4.79 -4.30 8.75
C ASN A 127 4.39 -5.76 9.05
N PRO A 128 3.17 -6.19 8.67
CA PRO A 128 2.71 -7.54 8.93
C PRO A 128 3.49 -8.63 8.16
N LEU A 129 4.28 -8.24 7.15
CA LEU A 129 5.14 -9.14 6.37
C LEU A 129 6.49 -9.43 7.06
N GLU A 130 6.83 -8.71 8.13
CA GLU A 130 8.11 -8.84 8.84
C GLU A 130 7.96 -9.22 10.31
N VAL A 131 6.74 -9.40 10.81
CA VAL A 131 6.43 -9.71 12.22
C VAL A 131 5.45 -10.87 12.31
N LYS A 132 5.57 -11.69 13.35
CA LYS A 132 4.69 -12.85 13.56
C LYS A 132 3.49 -12.47 14.42
N LEU A 133 2.39 -13.20 14.25
CA LEU A 133 1.27 -13.10 15.16
C LEU A 133 1.70 -13.52 16.57
N PRO A 134 1.31 -12.76 17.60
CA PRO A 134 1.74 -13.01 18.96
C PRO A 134 1.20 -14.34 19.48
N ASN A 135 1.89 -14.94 20.45
CA ASN A 135 1.34 -16.08 21.18
C ASN A 135 0.20 -15.60 22.08
N ALA A 136 -1.04 -15.82 21.66
CA ALA A 136 -2.23 -15.43 22.41
C ALA A 136 -3.04 -16.67 22.87
N PRO A 137 -2.56 -17.43 23.87
CA PRO A 137 -3.26 -18.63 24.36
C PRO A 137 -4.57 -18.31 25.10
N ARG A 138 -4.77 -17.06 25.53
CA ARG A 138 -6.03 -16.51 26.07
C ARG A 138 -6.10 -15.03 25.67
N SER A 139 -7.15 -14.61 24.96
CA SER A 139 -7.38 -13.21 24.57
C SER A 139 -7.41 -12.30 25.80
N TYR A 140 -6.61 -11.24 25.81
CA TYR A 140 -6.53 -10.30 26.93
C TYR A 140 -7.77 -9.41 27.03
N TRP A 141 -8.15 -9.11 28.26
CA TRP A 141 -9.18 -8.14 28.63
C TRP A 141 -8.51 -6.78 28.77
N TYR A 142 -9.01 -5.76 28.08
CA TYR A 142 -8.58 -4.38 28.31
C TYR A 142 -9.31 -3.84 29.55
N ALA A 143 -8.55 -3.38 30.54
CA ALA A 143 -9.10 -2.55 31.61
C ALA A 143 -9.06 -1.10 31.12
N ALA A 144 -10.22 -0.46 31.01
CA ALA A 144 -10.28 0.99 30.82
C ALA A 144 -9.75 1.64 32.11
N SER A 145 -8.56 2.25 32.02
CA SER A 145 -8.16 3.24 33.02
C SER A 145 -8.94 4.53 32.81
N GLU A 146 -8.87 5.44 33.77
CA GLU A 146 -9.52 6.75 33.70
C GLU A 146 -9.14 7.51 32.42
N PHE A 147 -10.06 8.34 31.94
CA PHE A 147 -9.78 9.27 30.85
C PHE A 147 -8.65 10.21 31.28
N GLU A 148 -7.43 9.96 30.82
CA GLU A 148 -6.40 10.98 30.84
C GLU A 148 -6.83 12.09 29.88
N HIS A 149 -7.10 13.27 30.42
CA HIS A 149 -7.13 14.46 29.59
C HIS A 149 -5.69 14.68 29.10
N GLU A 150 -5.46 14.56 27.80
CA GLU A 150 -4.28 15.16 27.19
C GLU A 150 -4.26 16.63 27.62
N GLY A 151 -3.29 16.97 28.46
CA GLY A 151 -2.87 18.34 28.63
C GLY A 151 -2.51 18.83 27.23
N SER A 152 -3.31 19.78 26.74
CA SER A 152 -2.99 20.62 25.59
C SER A 152 -1.74 21.46 25.95
N ASP A 153 -0.60 20.81 26.09
CA ASP A 153 0.70 21.46 26.25
C ASP A 153 1.17 21.91 24.87
N GLY A 154 0.60 23.06 24.48
CA GLY A 154 1.31 24.15 23.81
C GLY A 154 2.29 23.76 22.71
N SER A 155 1.79 23.26 21.58
CA SER A 155 2.48 23.42 20.31
C SER A 155 2.28 24.85 19.78
N THR A 156 2.66 25.86 20.56
CA THR A 156 2.97 27.19 20.03
C THR A 156 4.48 27.26 19.89
N ARG A 157 4.98 26.70 18.78
CA ARG A 157 6.21 27.22 18.19
C ARG A 157 5.76 28.29 17.22
N ASP A 158 5.94 29.53 17.63
CA ASP A 158 5.70 30.71 16.81
C ASP A 158 6.44 30.58 15.48
N GLU A 159 5.68 30.34 14.43
CA GLU A 159 5.99 30.81 13.09
C GLU A 159 4.80 31.67 12.65
N GLU A 160 4.68 32.84 13.28
CA GLU A 160 3.80 33.90 12.82
C GLU A 160 4.23 34.31 11.40
N CYS A 161 3.46 33.89 10.39
CA CYS A 161 3.36 34.69 9.18
C CYS A 161 2.49 35.90 9.50
N ALA A 162 3.13 37.06 9.76
CA ALA A 162 2.44 38.34 9.80
C ALA A 162 1.90 38.66 8.40
N ALA A 163 0.68 38.18 8.11
CA ALA A 163 -0.10 38.67 6.98
C ALA A 163 -0.75 39.98 7.41
N ASP A 164 -0.08 41.09 7.11
CA ASP A 164 -0.69 42.41 7.21
C ASP A 164 -1.86 42.48 6.21
N MET A 165 -3.01 42.96 6.67
CA MET A 165 -4.24 43.00 5.89
C MET A 165 -4.11 44.03 4.77
N GLY A 166 -3.79 43.59 3.55
CA GLY A 166 -3.82 44.52 2.41
C GLY A 166 -3.29 44.08 1.05
N GLU A 167 -2.67 42.92 0.88
CA GLU A 167 -2.08 42.56 -0.43
C GLU A 167 -2.40 41.12 -0.85
N THR A 168 -3.06 40.98 -2.01
CA THR A 168 -3.22 39.74 -2.73
C THR A 168 -1.89 39.26 -3.27
N GLY A 169 -1.29 38.26 -2.62
CA GLY A 169 -0.18 37.47 -3.20
C GLY A 169 0.92 37.15 -2.22
N CYS A 170 0.76 36.07 -1.45
CA CYS A 170 1.85 35.52 -0.65
C CYS A 170 2.84 34.82 -1.60
N VAL A 171 3.84 35.54 -2.10
CA VAL A 171 4.97 34.96 -2.85
C VAL A 171 6.15 34.89 -1.89
N THR A 172 6.52 33.68 -1.49
CA THR A 172 7.76 33.45 -0.74
C THR A 172 8.94 33.89 -1.61
N GLN A 173 9.74 34.84 -1.14
CA GLN A 173 10.94 35.25 -1.86
C GLN A 173 11.95 34.10 -1.82
N ARG A 174 12.31 33.61 -3.01
CA ARG A 174 13.33 32.55 -3.16
C ARG A 174 14.67 33.05 -2.65
N THR A 175 15.36 32.23 -1.87
CA THR A 175 16.72 32.53 -1.44
C THR A 175 17.65 32.57 -2.68
N PRO A 176 18.67 33.46 -2.73
CA PRO A 176 19.52 33.64 -3.93
C PRO A 176 20.36 32.42 -4.34
N LEU A 177 20.37 31.36 -3.52
CA LEU A 177 21.00 30.06 -3.77
C LEU A 177 19.98 28.92 -3.85
N ASP A 178 18.71 29.22 -4.18
CA ASP A 178 17.68 28.22 -4.46
C ASP A 178 17.95 27.54 -5.82
N LEU A 179 18.98 26.70 -5.84
CA LEU A 179 19.22 25.74 -6.92
C LEU A 179 18.00 24.81 -6.95
N PRO A 180 17.31 24.65 -8.10
CA PRO A 180 16.12 23.80 -8.20
C PRO A 180 16.55 22.32 -8.18
N LEU A 181 16.97 21.85 -6.99
CA LEU A 181 17.35 20.47 -6.73
C LEU A 181 16.13 19.55 -6.62
N SER A 182 14.92 20.11 -6.51
CA SER A 182 13.67 19.38 -6.45
C SER A 182 12.82 19.62 -7.69
N ARG A 183 12.44 18.53 -8.39
CA ARG A 183 11.49 18.57 -9.50
C ARG A 183 10.07 18.47 -8.96
N ARG A 184 9.16 19.30 -9.48
CA ARG A 184 7.72 19.16 -9.22
C ARG A 184 7.18 17.99 -10.02
N ASN A 185 6.82 16.91 -9.33
CA ASN A 185 6.13 15.77 -9.92
C ASN A 185 4.62 15.92 -9.65
N MET A 186 3.79 15.69 -10.66
CA MET A 186 2.34 15.77 -10.56
C MET A 186 1.71 14.63 -11.34
N ILE A 187 0.57 14.13 -10.85
CA ILE A 187 -0.26 13.17 -11.58
C ILE A 187 -0.91 13.89 -12.77
N ASP A 188 -0.78 13.32 -13.97
CA ASP A 188 -1.43 13.83 -15.17
C ASP A 188 -2.92 13.47 -15.14
N VAL A 189 -3.74 14.40 -14.67
CA VAL A 189 -5.20 14.24 -14.58
C VAL A 189 -5.88 14.20 -15.96
N ALA A 190 -5.19 14.55 -17.04
CA ALA A 190 -5.75 14.48 -18.40
C ALA A 190 -5.78 13.03 -18.92
N VAL A 191 -5.03 12.11 -18.32
CA VAL A 191 -5.05 10.70 -18.70
C VAL A 191 -6.28 10.04 -18.12
N HIS A 192 -7.24 9.70 -18.99
CA HIS A 192 -8.51 9.10 -18.59
C HIS A 192 -8.92 8.02 -19.58
N ASN A 193 -9.26 6.83 -19.09
CA ASN A 193 -9.71 5.71 -19.88
C ASN A 193 -10.73 4.87 -19.08
N ASP A 194 -12.02 5.15 -19.28
CA ASP A 194 -13.11 4.41 -18.64
C ASP A 194 -13.39 3.03 -19.27
N THR A 195 -12.98 2.85 -20.52
CA THR A 195 -13.20 1.61 -21.30
C THR A 195 -12.07 0.59 -21.14
N GLY A 196 -10.93 1.03 -20.65
CA GLY A 196 -9.75 0.20 -20.44
C GLY A 196 -9.93 -0.78 -19.28
N VAL A 197 -9.16 -1.87 -19.34
CA VAL A 197 -9.01 -2.84 -18.26
C VAL A 197 -7.51 -2.85 -17.93
N PRO A 198 -7.06 -2.16 -16.86
CA PRO A 198 -7.84 -1.56 -15.79
C PRO A 198 -8.33 -0.15 -16.14
N LYS A 199 -9.36 0.31 -15.44
CA LYS A 199 -9.91 1.66 -15.65
C LYS A 199 -8.90 2.69 -15.17
N VAL A 200 -8.65 3.71 -15.98
CA VAL A 200 -7.79 4.83 -15.59
C VAL A 200 -8.67 6.05 -15.37
N LYS A 201 -8.67 6.59 -14.16
CA LYS A 201 -9.38 7.82 -13.81
C LYS A 201 -8.40 8.88 -13.35
N SER A 202 -8.36 10.01 -14.04
CA SER A 202 -7.48 11.15 -13.70
C SER A 202 -6.01 10.75 -13.45
N GLY A 203 -5.46 9.88 -14.29
CA GLY A 203 -4.07 9.40 -14.21
C GLY A 203 -3.84 8.24 -13.24
N VAL A 204 -4.88 7.74 -12.55
CA VAL A 204 -4.78 6.64 -11.58
C VAL A 204 -5.42 5.37 -12.16
N LYS A 205 -4.66 4.27 -12.19
CA LYS A 205 -5.19 2.93 -12.49
C LYS A 205 -6.00 2.43 -11.29
N ILE A 206 -7.27 2.11 -11.51
CA ILE A 206 -8.20 1.66 -10.47
C ILE A 206 -8.27 0.13 -10.48
N GLY A 207 -8.02 -0.47 -9.33
CA GLY A 207 -8.16 -1.92 -9.09
C GLY A 207 -9.34 -2.24 -8.15
N GLU A 208 -9.44 -3.51 -7.76
CA GLU A 208 -10.39 -3.98 -6.75
C GLU A 208 -9.95 -3.55 -5.34
N GLY A 209 -10.90 -3.22 -4.45
CA GLY A 209 -10.62 -2.74 -3.10
C GLY A 209 -11.86 -2.14 -2.43
N ASP A 210 -11.65 -1.48 -1.29
CA ASP A 210 -12.71 -0.78 -0.54
C ASP A 210 -12.82 0.71 -0.92
N GLY A 211 -12.39 1.09 -2.13
CA GLY A 211 -12.35 2.49 -2.58
C GLY A 211 -11.09 3.27 -2.16
N THR A 212 -10.39 2.84 -1.09
CA THR A 212 -9.15 3.48 -0.61
C THR A 212 -7.95 2.53 -0.62
N VAL A 213 -8.16 1.31 -0.15
CA VAL A 213 -7.15 0.27 0.02
C VAL A 213 -7.37 -0.83 -1.00
N ALA A 214 -6.30 -1.22 -1.69
CA ALA A 214 -6.33 -2.30 -2.67
C ALA A 214 -6.66 -3.66 -2.00
N LEU A 215 -7.40 -4.50 -2.72
CA LEU A 215 -7.86 -5.82 -2.22
C LEU A 215 -6.70 -6.72 -1.75
N LEU A 216 -5.55 -6.68 -2.43
CA LEU A 216 -4.34 -7.39 -1.99
C LEU A 216 -3.91 -6.97 -0.59
N SER A 217 -3.94 -5.67 -0.28
CA SER A 217 -3.57 -5.16 1.03
C SER A 217 -4.63 -5.45 2.09
N LEU A 218 -5.91 -5.59 1.72
CA LEU A 218 -7.00 -5.90 2.65
C LEU A 218 -6.99 -7.36 3.10
N GLY A 219 -6.72 -8.29 2.17
CA GLY A 219 -7.01 -9.70 2.40
C GLY A 219 -5.86 -10.69 2.24
N ALA A 220 -4.75 -10.35 1.56
CA ALA A 220 -3.72 -11.35 1.24
C ALA A 220 -3.10 -12.01 2.49
N MET A 221 -2.84 -11.22 3.54
CA MET A 221 -2.36 -11.75 4.81
C MET A 221 -3.41 -12.61 5.50
N CYS A 222 -4.67 -12.18 5.53
CA CYS A 222 -5.74 -12.95 6.20
C CYS A 222 -6.00 -14.32 5.54
N VAL A 223 -5.84 -14.37 4.22
CA VAL A 223 -6.20 -15.54 3.41
C VAL A 223 -5.06 -16.55 3.27
N GLU A 224 -3.82 -16.10 3.17
CA GLU A 224 -2.64 -16.98 3.03
C GLU A 224 -1.61 -16.71 4.12
N GLY A 225 -1.16 -15.45 4.27
CA GLY A 225 -0.03 -15.10 5.15
C GLY A 225 -0.20 -15.49 6.63
N TRP A 226 -1.40 -15.42 7.19
CA TRP A 226 -1.73 -15.70 8.58
C TRP A 226 -2.55 -16.98 8.77
N LYS A 227 -2.72 -17.81 7.73
CA LYS A 227 -3.36 -19.12 7.93
C LYS A 227 -2.54 -19.98 8.89
N SER A 228 -3.22 -20.87 9.60
CA SER A 228 -2.59 -21.72 10.60
C SER A 228 -1.45 -22.54 9.98
N GLY A 229 -0.27 -22.49 10.60
CA GLY A 229 0.93 -23.18 10.10
C GLY A 229 1.79 -22.36 9.15
N SER A 230 1.43 -21.11 8.87
CA SER A 230 2.30 -20.18 8.17
C SER A 230 3.45 -19.70 9.05
N LYS A 231 4.52 -19.19 8.42
CA LYS A 231 5.69 -18.61 9.09
C LYS A 231 5.31 -17.39 9.97
N TRP A 232 4.29 -16.64 9.55
CA TRP A 232 3.76 -15.48 10.27
C TRP A 232 2.70 -15.84 11.32
N ASN A 233 2.20 -17.08 11.37
CA ASN A 233 1.26 -17.56 12.39
C ASN A 233 1.74 -18.88 13.03
N PRO A 234 2.86 -18.86 13.78
CA PRO A 234 3.43 -20.07 14.39
C PRO A 234 2.54 -20.66 15.49
N HIS A 235 1.63 -19.87 16.07
CA HIS A 235 0.77 -20.28 17.18
C HIS A 235 -0.63 -20.73 16.75
N GLY A 236 -0.90 -20.77 15.44
CA GLY A 236 -2.17 -21.27 14.92
C GLY A 236 -3.39 -20.46 15.35
N ILE A 237 -3.25 -19.14 15.48
CA ILE A 237 -4.38 -18.25 15.78
C ILE A 237 -5.44 -18.42 14.69
N LYS A 238 -6.71 -18.60 15.10
CA LYS A 238 -7.83 -18.72 14.17
C LYS A 238 -8.04 -17.38 13.47
N VAL A 239 -7.83 -17.35 12.15
CA VAL A 239 -8.10 -16.20 11.29
C VAL A 239 -9.32 -16.51 10.44
N ILE A 240 -10.34 -15.66 10.54
CA ILE A 240 -11.60 -15.75 9.80
C ILE A 240 -11.67 -14.52 8.89
N THR A 241 -11.77 -14.73 7.59
CA THR A 241 -11.93 -13.64 6.63
C THR A 241 -13.40 -13.49 6.26
N GLN A 242 -13.95 -12.29 6.47
CA GLN A 242 -15.33 -11.97 6.13
C GLN A 242 -15.34 -10.78 5.17
N GLU A 243 -15.67 -11.04 3.91
CA GLU A 243 -15.82 -10.01 2.90
C GLU A 243 -17.27 -9.53 2.80
N MET A 244 -17.42 -8.22 2.61
CA MET A 244 -18.70 -7.54 2.50
C MET A 244 -18.75 -6.85 1.14
N ALA A 245 -19.76 -7.20 0.35
CA ALA A 245 -19.97 -6.58 -0.95
C ALA A 245 -20.40 -5.12 -0.74
N HIS A 246 -19.83 -4.20 -1.51
CA HIS A 246 -20.27 -2.81 -1.53
C HIS A 246 -21.53 -2.69 -2.41
N GLU A 247 -22.70 -2.65 -1.79
CA GLU A 247 -23.99 -2.53 -2.46
C GLU A 247 -24.76 -1.33 -1.88
N PRO A 248 -24.46 -0.10 -2.32
CA PRO A 248 -25.05 1.09 -1.71
C PRO A 248 -26.53 1.24 -2.04
N GLU A 249 -27.35 1.57 -1.04
CA GLU A 249 -28.77 1.83 -1.24
C GLU A 249 -29.01 3.13 -2.03
N PRO A 250 -29.95 3.13 -3.00
CA PRO A 250 -30.35 4.36 -3.68
C PRO A 250 -30.90 5.39 -2.68
N PHE A 251 -30.50 6.65 -2.83
CA PHE A 251 -30.97 7.80 -2.04
C PHE A 251 -30.47 7.92 -0.59
N ASP A 252 -29.59 7.03 -0.13
CA ASP A 252 -28.83 7.25 1.12
C ASP A 252 -27.47 7.89 0.78
N PRO A 253 -27.15 9.10 1.31
CA PRO A 253 -25.87 9.76 1.04
C PRO A 253 -24.64 9.00 1.57
N ARG A 254 -24.84 7.98 2.43
CA ARG A 254 -23.83 7.09 2.99
C ARG A 254 -23.92 5.66 2.46
N GLY A 255 -24.79 5.40 1.49
CA GLY A 255 -24.96 4.08 0.88
C GLY A 255 -25.74 3.06 1.72
N GLY A 256 -26.36 3.47 2.83
CA GLY A 256 -27.28 2.61 3.59
C GLY A 256 -26.58 1.46 4.33
N GLN A 257 -27.35 0.40 4.64
CA GLN A 257 -26.90 -0.68 5.54
C GLN A 257 -25.95 -1.69 4.87
N THR A 258 -25.90 -1.69 3.55
CA THR A 258 -25.13 -2.65 2.71
C THR A 258 -23.91 -2.01 2.05
N THR A 259 -23.55 -0.78 2.45
CA THR A 259 -22.31 -0.14 2.04
C THR A 259 -21.08 -0.84 2.63
N SER A 260 -20.03 -0.95 1.84
CA SER A 260 -18.72 -1.48 2.24
C SER A 260 -17.56 -0.62 1.72
N ASP A 261 -17.79 0.69 1.55
CA ASP A 261 -16.71 1.65 1.24
C ASP A 261 -15.85 1.90 2.49
N HIS A 262 -14.60 2.32 2.32
CA HIS A 262 -13.58 2.37 3.37
C HIS A 262 -14.06 3.02 4.70
N ILE A 263 -14.82 4.11 4.60
CA ILE A 263 -15.35 4.83 5.77
C ILE A 263 -16.76 4.34 6.12
N ASP A 264 -17.60 4.14 5.12
CA ASP A 264 -19.02 3.86 5.32
C ASP A 264 -19.26 2.42 5.82
N ILE A 265 -18.28 1.52 5.69
CA ILE A 265 -18.34 0.14 6.23
C ILE A 265 -18.65 0.10 7.74
N LEU A 266 -18.32 1.15 8.50
CA LEU A 266 -18.69 1.25 9.92
C LEU A 266 -20.22 1.29 10.14
N GLY A 267 -20.98 1.76 9.15
CA GLY A 267 -22.44 1.73 9.13
C GLY A 267 -23.04 0.41 8.65
N SER A 268 -22.22 -0.52 8.15
CA SER A 268 -22.67 -1.78 7.58
C SER A 268 -23.35 -2.68 8.62
N GLU A 269 -24.54 -3.20 8.31
CA GLU A 269 -25.23 -4.16 9.17
C GLU A 269 -24.39 -5.44 9.33
N ALA A 270 -23.80 -5.93 8.23
CA ALA A 270 -23.03 -7.17 8.24
C ALA A 270 -21.82 -7.10 9.19
N LEU A 271 -21.08 -5.98 9.17
CA LEU A 271 -19.96 -5.74 10.08
C LEU A 271 -20.43 -5.64 11.52
N ASN A 272 -21.44 -4.80 11.77
CA ASN A 272 -21.93 -4.57 13.13
C ASN A 272 -22.49 -5.86 13.75
N MET A 273 -23.20 -6.68 12.97
CA MET A 273 -23.66 -7.99 13.44
C MET A 273 -22.53 -8.96 13.74
N ALA A 274 -21.46 -8.98 12.94
CA ALA A 274 -20.28 -9.80 13.22
C ALA A 274 -19.58 -9.36 14.52
N ILE A 275 -19.36 -8.06 14.69
CA ILE A 275 -18.77 -7.49 15.92
C ILE A 275 -19.63 -7.83 17.14
N LEU A 276 -20.95 -7.66 17.05
CA LEU A 276 -21.87 -7.98 18.15
C LEU A 276 -21.87 -9.46 18.52
N ARG A 277 -21.79 -10.37 17.53
CA ARG A 277 -21.65 -11.81 17.78
C ARG A 277 -20.35 -12.13 18.52
N ILE A 278 -19.23 -11.56 18.08
CA ILE A 278 -17.92 -11.73 18.73
C ILE A 278 -17.95 -11.18 20.17
N ALA A 279 -18.44 -9.96 20.36
CA ALA A 279 -18.54 -9.32 21.67
C ALA A 279 -19.48 -10.05 22.63
N ALA A 280 -20.53 -10.69 22.11
CA ALA A 280 -21.46 -11.53 22.88
C ALA A 280 -20.89 -12.93 23.22
N GLY A 281 -19.64 -13.22 22.85
CA GLY A 281 -19.02 -14.52 23.07
C GLY A 281 -19.51 -15.63 22.12
N ARG A 282 -20.15 -15.25 21.01
CA ARG A 282 -20.60 -16.15 19.92
C ARG A 282 -19.76 -15.94 18.65
N GLY A 283 -18.45 -15.83 18.82
CA GLY A 283 -17.52 -15.62 17.70
C GLY A 283 -17.45 -16.82 16.74
N GLU A 284 -17.83 -18.00 17.22
CA GLU A 284 -17.97 -19.22 16.42
C GLU A 284 -19.07 -19.13 15.35
N ASP A 285 -20.08 -18.28 15.55
CA ASP A 285 -21.16 -18.04 14.58
C ASP A 285 -20.70 -17.14 13.40
N VAL A 286 -19.50 -16.56 13.47
CA VAL A 286 -18.93 -15.76 12.39
C VAL A 286 -18.18 -16.69 11.44
N GLU A 287 -18.80 -16.96 10.30
CA GLU A 287 -18.25 -17.81 9.24
C GLU A 287 -17.37 -17.03 8.25
N GLU A 288 -16.49 -17.76 7.57
CA GLU A 288 -15.73 -17.20 6.45
C GLU A 288 -16.66 -16.90 5.27
N ARG A 289 -16.48 -15.73 4.66
CA ARG A 289 -17.24 -15.30 3.50
C ARG A 289 -16.30 -14.63 2.51
N PHE A 290 -16.34 -15.11 1.27
CA PHE A 290 -15.58 -14.55 0.16
C PHE A 290 -16.55 -14.10 -0.95
N VAL A 291 -16.36 -12.89 -1.43
CA VAL A 291 -17.05 -12.27 -2.57
C VAL A 291 -16.05 -12.04 -3.72
N SER A 292 -14.81 -11.72 -3.38
CA SER A 292 -13.71 -11.40 -4.28
C SER A 292 -12.89 -12.64 -4.65
N ARG A 293 -11.96 -12.47 -5.62
CA ARG A 293 -10.98 -13.50 -6.01
C ARG A 293 -9.67 -13.41 -5.24
N ILE A 294 -9.67 -12.81 -4.04
CA ILE A 294 -8.46 -12.62 -3.23
C ILE A 294 -7.70 -13.93 -2.98
N GLN A 295 -8.41 -15.07 -2.87
CA GLN A 295 -7.79 -16.38 -2.69
C GLN A 295 -6.89 -16.77 -3.87
N ASP A 296 -7.29 -16.42 -5.09
CA ASP A 296 -6.50 -16.70 -6.28
C ASP A 296 -5.33 -15.73 -6.41
N TYR A 297 -5.55 -14.46 -6.06
CA TYR A 297 -4.49 -13.45 -6.12
C TYR A 297 -3.42 -13.69 -5.06
N ALA A 298 -3.82 -14.02 -3.83
CA ALA A 298 -2.88 -14.27 -2.73
C ALA A 298 -1.94 -15.45 -3.05
N LYS A 299 -2.40 -16.49 -3.75
CA LYS A 299 -1.55 -17.61 -4.19
C LYS A 299 -0.48 -17.23 -5.21
N LYS A 300 -0.65 -16.12 -5.94
CA LYS A 300 0.34 -15.63 -6.91
C LYS A 300 1.43 -14.75 -6.27
N ILE A 301 1.26 -14.35 -5.01
CA ILE A 301 2.28 -13.60 -4.27
C ILE A 301 3.47 -14.49 -3.98
N ARG A 302 4.68 -13.92 -4.05
CA ARG A 302 5.93 -14.64 -3.74
C ARG A 302 6.18 -14.67 -2.23
N TRP A 303 5.51 -15.58 -1.55
CA TRP A 303 5.62 -15.80 -0.10
C TRP A 303 6.94 -16.47 0.33
N ASP A 304 7.54 -17.26 -0.55
CA ASP A 304 8.81 -17.96 -0.35
C ASP A 304 10.02 -17.23 -0.96
#